data_AF-A0A436E1B5-F1
#
_entry.id   AF-A0A436E1B5-F1
#
_cell.length_a   1.000
_cell.length_b   1.000
_cell.length_c   1.000
_cell.angle_alpha   90.00
_cell.angle_beta   90.00
_cell.angle_gamma   90.00
#
_symmetry.space_group_name_H-M   'P 1'
#
loop_
_entity.id
_entity.type
_entity.pdbx_description
1 polymer ?
#
loop_
_entity_poly.entity_id
_entity_poly.type
_entity_poly.pdbx_seq_one_letter_code
_entity_poly.pdbx_strand_id
1 'polypeptide(L)'
;MNQFRFSRRPDIGDKVRVSFEFFPPKTDEMEARLWETVTRLEPLKPKFVSVTYGAGGSTRERTARTVKRILTETGIPAAAHLTCVGATRDEVDAVIQDYKSIGINRFVA
;
A
#
# COMPACT_ATOMS: atom_id res chain seq x y z
N MET A 1 -9.12 -28.16 11.82
CA MET A 1 -9.64 -27.03 11.02
C MET A 1 -9.55 -25.76 11.85
N ASN A 2 -8.54 -24.93 11.56
CA ASN A 2 -8.21 -23.76 12.38
C ASN A 2 -9.17 -22.60 12.06
N GLN A 3 -10.14 -22.34 12.96
CA GLN A 3 -11.05 -21.21 12.84
C GLN A 3 -10.33 -19.92 13.25
N PHE A 4 -9.76 -19.21 12.28
CA PHE A 4 -9.40 -17.80 12.45
C PHE A 4 -10.68 -16.95 12.52
N ARG A 5 -11.28 -16.81 13.72
CA ARG A 5 -12.55 -16.08 13.96
C ARG A 5 -12.34 -14.65 14.48
N PHE A 6 -11.50 -13.85 13.83
CA PHE A 6 -11.41 -12.41 14.10
C PHE A 6 -12.39 -11.56 13.24
N SER A 7 -13.18 -12.18 12.36
CA SER A 7 -14.10 -11.49 11.41
C SER A 7 -15.45 -11.05 11.98
N ARG A 8 -15.68 -11.12 13.30
CA ARG A 8 -17.05 -11.03 13.89
C ARG A 8 -17.40 -9.71 14.57
N ARG A 9 -16.55 -8.69 14.51
CA ARG A 9 -16.86 -7.35 15.02
C ARG A 9 -16.69 -6.33 13.89
N PRO A 10 -17.63 -6.24 12.94
CA PRO A 10 -17.58 -5.24 11.87
C PRO A 10 -17.62 -3.80 12.41
N ASP A 11 -18.03 -3.61 13.67
CA ASP A 11 -18.05 -2.35 14.41
C ASP A 11 -16.68 -1.95 15.02
N ILE A 12 -15.67 -2.83 15.00
CA ILE A 12 -14.39 -2.55 15.67
C ILE A 12 -13.58 -1.45 14.96
N GLY A 13 -13.70 -1.35 13.63
CA GLY A 13 -13.07 -0.30 12.83
C GLY A 13 -13.61 1.10 13.15
N ASP A 14 -14.80 1.19 13.76
CA ASP A 14 -15.38 2.45 14.20
C ASP A 14 -14.84 2.90 15.57
N LYS A 15 -14.30 1.97 16.38
CA LYS A 15 -13.73 2.26 17.70
C LYS A 15 -12.21 2.44 17.67
N VAL A 16 -11.51 1.75 16.77
CA VAL A 16 -10.04 1.82 16.63
C VAL A 16 -9.69 2.13 15.18
N ARG A 17 -9.03 3.28 14.97
CA ARG A 17 -8.53 3.67 13.65
C ARG A 17 -7.29 2.85 13.33
N VAL A 18 -7.35 2.06 12.27
CA VAL A 18 -6.23 1.23 11.80
C VAL A 18 -5.81 1.57 10.37
N SER A 19 -4.55 1.31 10.08
CA SER A 19 -3.96 1.26 8.74
C SER A 19 -3.02 0.06 8.68
N PHE A 20 -2.77 -0.44 7.47
CA PHE A 20 -1.85 -1.57 7.26
C PHE A 20 -0.73 -1.18 6.30
N GLU A 21 0.43 -1.79 6.47
CA GLU A 21 1.59 -1.59 5.62
C GLU A 21 1.96 -2.88 4.90
N PHE A 22 2.28 -2.77 3.61
CA PHE A 22 2.69 -3.87 2.76
C PHE A 22 4.05 -3.63 2.13
N PHE A 23 4.74 -4.74 1.83
CA PHE A 23 5.93 -4.71 0.98
C PHE A 23 5.57 -4.99 -0.47
N PRO A 24 6.20 -4.30 -1.44
CA PRO A 24 5.95 -4.57 -2.85
C PRO A 24 6.37 -6.02 -3.20
N PRO A 25 5.51 -6.79 -3.90
CA PRO A 25 5.78 -8.18 -4.19
C PRO A 25 6.94 -8.34 -5.17
N LYS A 26 7.78 -9.35 -4.93
CA LYS A 26 8.95 -9.65 -5.77
C LYS A 26 8.63 -10.69 -6.86
N THR A 27 7.61 -11.50 -6.64
CA THR A 27 7.17 -12.61 -7.51
C THR A 27 5.65 -12.60 -7.66
N ASP A 28 5.14 -13.30 -8.67
CA ASP A 28 3.70 -13.42 -8.94
C ASP A 28 2.97 -14.15 -7.80
N GLU A 29 3.62 -15.12 -7.15
CA GLU A 29 3.08 -15.79 -5.97
C GLU A 29 2.91 -14.81 -4.79
N MET A 30 3.89 -13.94 -4.56
CA MET A 30 3.78 -12.90 -3.54
C MET A 30 2.68 -11.89 -3.89
N GLU A 31 2.47 -11.61 -5.18
CA GLU A 31 1.41 -10.72 -5.64
C GLU A 31 0.02 -11.32 -5.38
N ALA A 32 -0.19 -12.60 -5.69
CA ALA A 32 -1.42 -13.31 -5.38
C ALA A 32 -1.72 -13.31 -3.87
N ARG A 33 -0.70 -13.59 -3.05
CA ARG A 33 -0.81 -13.58 -1.59
C ARG A 33 -1.08 -12.18 -1.02
N LEU A 34 -0.46 -11.15 -1.57
CA LEU A 34 -0.74 -9.76 -1.20
C LEU A 34 -2.20 -9.45 -1.46
N TRP A 35 -2.73 -9.85 -2.61
CA TRP A 35 -4.12 -9.60 -2.97
C TRP A 35 -5.12 -10.31 -2.07
N GLU A 36 -4.86 -11.59 -1.74
CA GLU A 36 -5.63 -12.32 -0.73
C GLU A 36 -5.63 -11.57 0.62
N THR A 37 -4.48 -11.05 1.03
CA THR A 37 -4.33 -10.33 2.29
C THR A 37 -5.10 -9.01 2.29
N VAL A 38 -4.99 -8.22 1.22
CA VAL A 38 -5.72 -6.95 1.05
C VAL A 38 -7.23 -7.21 1.14
N THR A 39 -7.73 -8.21 0.41
CA THR A 39 -9.16 -8.58 0.40
C THR A 39 -9.64 -9.02 1.77
N ARG A 40 -8.81 -9.76 2.51
CA ARG A 40 -9.13 -10.21 3.87
C ARG A 40 -9.16 -9.07 4.90
N LEU A 41 -8.38 -8.02 4.69
CA LEU A 41 -8.28 -6.87 5.59
C LEU A 41 -9.26 -5.74 5.24
N GLU A 42 -9.76 -5.68 4.01
CA GLU A 42 -10.73 -4.67 3.55
C GLU A 42 -11.96 -4.51 4.48
N PRO A 43 -12.59 -5.59 5.01
CA PRO A 43 -13.74 -5.46 5.91
C PRO A 43 -13.45 -4.71 7.22
N LEU A 44 -12.18 -4.53 7.60
CA LEU A 44 -11.78 -3.74 8.76
C LEU A 44 -11.85 -2.23 8.51
N LYS A 45 -12.18 -1.80 7.28
CA LYS A 45 -12.30 -0.39 6.86
C LYS A 45 -11.07 0.45 7.28
N PRO A 46 -9.85 0.04 6.89
CA PRO A 46 -8.65 0.79 7.24
C PRO A 46 -8.74 2.23 6.69
N LYS A 47 -8.19 3.19 7.43
CA LYS A 47 -8.14 4.60 6.99
C LYS A 47 -7.28 4.78 5.74
N PHE A 48 -6.28 3.92 5.58
CA PHE A 48 -5.51 3.71 4.38
C PHE A 48 -4.66 2.45 4.50
N VAL A 49 -4.02 2.09 3.40
CA VAL A 49 -2.88 1.18 3.41
C VAL A 49 -1.65 1.88 2.84
N SER A 50 -0.47 1.54 3.34
CA SER A 50 0.81 2.01 2.80
C SER A 50 1.55 0.88 2.09
N VAL A 51 2.34 1.24 1.07
CA VAL A 51 3.29 0.33 0.45
C VAL A 51 4.69 0.90 0.60
N THR A 52 5.60 0.07 1.10
CA THR A 52 6.98 0.46 1.38
C THR A 52 7.78 0.72 0.10
N TYR A 53 8.86 1.50 0.27
CA TYR A 53 9.77 1.89 -0.79
C TYR A 53 11.16 1.39 -0.44
N GLY A 54 11.75 0.58 -1.31
CA GLY A 54 13.08 0.01 -1.13
C GLY A 54 14.14 1.10 -1.09
N ALA A 55 15.10 0.95 -0.18
CA ALA A 55 16.24 1.87 -0.08
C ALA A 55 16.91 2.07 -1.45
N GLY A 56 17.23 3.32 -1.78
CA GLY A 56 17.84 3.71 -3.05
C GLY A 56 16.93 3.55 -4.28
N GLY A 57 15.62 3.41 -4.12
CA GLY A 57 14.68 3.34 -5.26
C GLY A 57 14.60 1.99 -5.97
N SER A 58 15.27 0.97 -5.46
CA SER A 58 15.31 -0.39 -6.03
C SER A 58 13.94 -1.04 -6.26
N THR A 59 12.89 -0.58 -5.58
CA THR A 59 11.52 -1.09 -5.75
C THR A 59 10.52 -0.01 -6.20
N ARG A 60 10.97 1.13 -6.75
CA ARG A 60 10.09 2.24 -7.18
C ARG A 60 8.92 1.76 -8.03
N GLU A 61 9.22 1.06 -9.12
CA GLU A 61 8.21 0.58 -10.08
C GLU A 61 7.22 -0.41 -9.46
N ARG A 62 7.72 -1.31 -8.60
CA ARG A 62 6.88 -2.30 -7.91
C ARG A 62 5.98 -1.64 -6.87
N THR A 63 6.50 -0.63 -6.16
CA THR A 63 5.73 0.20 -5.23
C THR A 63 4.61 0.92 -5.97
N ALA A 64 4.95 1.63 -7.04
CA ALA A 64 4.00 2.36 -7.89
C ALA A 64 2.87 1.45 -8.38
N ARG A 65 3.22 0.27 -8.93
CA ARG A 65 2.27 -0.72 -9.44
C ARG A 65 1.34 -1.23 -8.35
N THR A 66 1.89 -1.56 -7.18
CA THR A 66 1.12 -2.09 -6.05
C THR A 66 0.13 -1.04 -5.53
N VAL A 67 0.59 0.19 -5.31
CA VAL A 67 -0.27 1.28 -4.83
C VAL A 67 -1.36 1.61 -5.85
N LYS A 68 -0.99 1.69 -7.15
CA LYS A 68 -1.96 1.91 -8.23
C LYS A 68 -3.04 0.84 -8.21
N ARG A 69 -2.64 -0.43 -8.16
CA ARG A 69 -3.57 -1.57 -8.17
C ARG A 69 -4.55 -1.51 -6.99
N ILE A 70 -4.04 -1.24 -5.79
CA ILE A 70 -4.90 -1.06 -4.60
C ILE A 70 -5.89 0.08 -4.82
N LEU A 71 -5.44 1.23 -5.32
CA LEU A 71 -6.31 2.39 -5.59
C LEU A 71 -7.39 2.10 -6.64
N THR A 72 -7.08 1.31 -7.66
CA THR A 72 -8.00 1.07 -8.79
C THR A 72 -8.92 -0.13 -8.59
N GLU A 73 -8.45 -1.16 -7.87
CA GLU A 73 -9.18 -2.42 -7.69
C GLU A 73 -9.85 -2.53 -6.31
N THR A 74 -9.58 -1.60 -5.37
CA THR A 74 -10.23 -1.56 -4.05
C THR A 74 -10.84 -0.19 -3.77
N GLY A 75 -11.72 -0.12 -2.76
CA GLY A 75 -12.19 1.15 -2.21
C GLY A 75 -11.27 1.78 -1.14
N ILE A 76 -10.09 1.21 -0.91
CA ILE A 76 -9.21 1.58 0.20
C ILE A 76 -8.27 2.71 -0.25
N PRO A 77 -8.21 3.85 0.47
CA PRO A 77 -7.21 4.88 0.21
C PRO A 77 -5.79 4.32 0.36
N ALA A 78 -4.88 4.67 -0.54
CA ALA A 78 -3.51 4.18 -0.49
C ALA A 78 -2.48 5.31 -0.29
N ALA A 79 -1.38 4.97 0.37
CA ALA A 79 -0.22 5.82 0.59
C ALA A 79 1.02 5.16 -0.01
N ALA A 80 1.89 5.94 -0.64
CA ALA A 80 3.17 5.45 -1.13
C ALA A 80 4.29 5.94 -0.24
N HIS A 81 5.19 5.04 0.16
CA HIS A 81 6.44 5.45 0.79
C HIS A 81 7.34 6.11 -0.27
N LEU A 82 8.15 7.05 0.19
CA LEU A 82 9.11 7.77 -0.61
C LEU A 82 10.37 7.99 0.22
N THR A 83 11.53 7.58 -0.29
CA THR A 83 12.82 7.84 0.37
C THR A 83 13.66 8.76 -0.50
N CYS A 84 14.38 9.70 0.12
CA CYS A 84 15.27 10.61 -0.59
C CYS A 84 16.75 10.17 -0.56
N VAL A 85 17.08 9.09 0.16
CA VAL A 85 18.46 8.62 0.29
C VAL A 85 18.98 8.13 -1.06
N GLY A 86 20.08 8.73 -1.52
CA GLY A 86 20.72 8.37 -2.79
C GLY A 86 20.00 8.91 -4.02
N ALA A 87 19.04 9.84 -3.85
CA ALA A 87 18.35 10.50 -4.95
C ALA A 87 18.61 12.02 -4.93
N THR A 88 18.76 12.60 -6.11
CA THR A 88 18.74 14.06 -6.32
C THR A 88 17.33 14.62 -6.12
N ARG A 89 17.22 15.93 -5.91
CA ARG A 89 15.92 16.60 -5.82
C ARG A 89 15.07 16.36 -7.05
N ASP A 90 15.65 16.47 -8.24
CA ASP A 90 14.93 16.33 -9.51
C ASP A 90 14.41 14.88 -9.69
N GLU A 91 15.15 13.88 -9.22
CA GLU A 91 14.67 12.49 -9.20
C GLU A 91 13.50 12.30 -8.23
N VAL A 92 13.56 12.90 -7.04
CA VAL A 92 12.44 12.85 -6.07
C VAL A 92 11.21 13.55 -6.64
N ASP A 93 11.37 14.72 -7.25
CA ASP A 93 10.29 15.45 -7.89
C ASP A 93 9.65 14.62 -9.02
N ALA A 94 10.45 13.94 -9.84
CA ALA A 94 9.95 13.04 -10.86
C ALA A 94 9.14 11.87 -10.27
N VAL A 95 9.58 11.26 -9.16
CA VAL A 95 8.81 10.20 -8.48
C VAL A 95 7.45 10.74 -8.00
N ILE A 96 7.44 11.93 -7.40
CA ILE A 96 6.21 12.56 -6.91
C ILE A 96 5.24 12.83 -8.07
N GLN A 97 5.73 13.33 -9.20
CA GLN A 97 4.89 13.56 -10.37
C GLN A 97 4.30 12.25 -10.94
N ASP A 98 5.11 11.19 -11.02
CA ASP A 98 4.63 9.88 -11.45
C ASP A 98 3.51 9.37 -10.54
N TYR A 99 3.71 9.43 -9.22
CA TYR A 99 2.70 9.03 -8.23
C TYR A 99 1.42 9.85 -8.36
N LYS A 100 1.52 11.17 -8.51
CA LYS A 100 0.35 12.03 -8.73
C LYS A 100 -0.38 11.68 -10.02
N SER A 101 0.32 11.36 -11.10
CA SER A 101 -0.29 11.01 -12.39
C SER A 101 -1.16 9.75 -12.33
N ILE A 102 -0.89 8.86 -11.38
CA ILE A 102 -1.67 7.64 -11.13
C ILE A 102 -2.68 7.77 -9.98
N GLY A 103 -2.90 8.99 -9.48
CA GLY A 103 -3.91 9.29 -8.45
C GLY A 103 -3.43 9.13 -7.01
N ILE A 104 -2.14 8.90 -6.76
CA ILE A 104 -1.58 8.82 -5.41
C ILE A 104 -1.39 10.24 -4.86
N ASN A 105 -2.08 10.54 -3.77
CA ASN A 105 -2.05 11.86 -3.12
C ASN A 105 -1.55 11.82 -1.67
N ARG A 106 -1.22 10.64 -1.13
CA ARG A 106 -0.70 10.46 0.22
C ARG A 106 0.70 9.85 0.15
N PHE A 107 1.65 10.51 0.79
CA PHE A 107 3.04 10.09 0.85
C PHE A 107 3.44 9.82 2.30
N VAL A 108 4.27 8.81 2.51
CA VAL A 108 5.01 8.58 3.75
C VAL A 108 6.47 8.90 3.44
N ALA A 109 7.01 9.94 4.06
CA ALA A 109 8.36 10.47 3.80
C ALA A 109 9.24 10.36 5.05
#